data_AF-A0A8T0V1T4-F1
#
_entry.id   AF-A0A8T0V1T4-F1
#
_cell.length_a   1.000
_cell.length_b   1.000
_cell.length_c   1.000
_cell.angle_alpha   90.00
_cell.angle_beta   90.00
_cell.angle_gamma   90.00
#
_symmetry.space_group_name_H-M   'P 1'
#
loop_
_entity.id
_entity.type
_entity.pdbx_description
1 polymer ?
#
loop_
_entity_poly.entity_id
_entity_poly.type
_entity_poly.pdbx_seq_one_letter_code
_entity_poly.pdbx_strand_id
1 'polypeptide(L)'
;SLSVSSSPGRGSRNGNGVRRHSPIPYRRGPFDYEPTVFCHCGTRAALWISWSDDNPGRRYFKCYNAQSGGCDFMGWYEGPVDVFVHGLLIDLCDTVWALKRE
;
A
#
# COMPACT_ATOMS: atom_id res chain seq x y z
N SER A 1 9.96 31.38 9.59
CA SER A 1 11.05 30.40 9.74
C SER A 1 10.77 29.24 8.82
N LEU A 2 11.76 28.95 7.96
CA LEU A 2 11.84 27.94 6.89
C LEU A 2 11.15 26.60 7.29
N SER A 3 10.39 25.89 6.47
CA SER A 3 10.66 25.51 5.08
C SER A 3 9.36 25.06 4.39
N VAL A 4 9.16 25.48 3.13
CA VAL A 4 8.20 24.85 2.22
C VAL A 4 8.78 23.49 1.82
N SER A 5 8.04 22.42 2.09
CA SER A 5 8.24 21.12 1.44
C SER A 5 6.99 20.78 0.64
N SER A 6 6.76 21.56 -0.41
CA SER A 6 5.97 21.08 -1.55
C SER A 6 6.71 19.86 -2.11
N SER A 7 6.07 18.69 -2.09
CA SER A 7 6.39 17.67 -3.08
C SER A 7 5.48 17.91 -4.29
N PRO A 8 5.95 18.56 -5.36
CA PRO A 8 5.28 18.47 -6.63
C PRO A 8 5.50 17.04 -7.13
N GLY A 9 4.47 16.21 -7.14
CA GLY A 9 4.51 15.00 -7.95
C GLY A 9 4.51 15.40 -9.42
N ARG A 10 5.68 15.64 -10.04
CA ARG A 10 5.90 15.69 -11.50
C ARG A 10 7.40 15.87 -11.84
N GLY A 11 7.99 14.88 -12.50
CA GLY A 11 9.34 14.96 -13.08
C GLY A 11 9.81 13.62 -13.64
N SER A 12 9.56 13.40 -14.93
CA SER A 12 9.82 12.17 -15.69
C SER A 12 11.32 11.95 -15.96
N ARG A 13 11.85 10.73 -15.71
CA ARG A 13 12.71 9.97 -16.65
C ARG A 13 13.08 8.57 -16.13
N ASN A 14 12.74 7.58 -16.94
CA ASN A 14 13.26 6.20 -16.97
C ASN A 14 13.17 5.36 -15.69
N GLY A 15 11.97 4.86 -15.44
CA GLY A 15 11.80 3.51 -14.94
C GLY A 15 10.52 2.96 -15.54
N ASN A 16 10.57 1.80 -16.18
CA ASN A 16 9.39 1.02 -16.59
C ASN A 16 8.57 0.52 -15.36
N GLY A 17 8.42 1.33 -14.32
CA GLY A 17 7.72 0.99 -13.09
C GLY A 17 6.22 1.10 -13.29
N VAL A 18 5.63 0.11 -13.95
CA VAL A 18 4.19 -0.16 -13.90
C VAL A 18 3.77 -0.05 -12.43
N ARG A 19 2.84 0.84 -12.09
CA ARG A 19 2.25 0.85 -10.74
C ARG A 19 1.68 -0.55 -10.51
N ARG A 20 2.33 -1.33 -9.64
CA ARG A 20 1.92 -2.71 -9.33
C ARG A 20 0.62 -2.64 -8.54
N HIS A 21 -0.49 -2.72 -9.26
CA HIS A 21 -1.82 -2.91 -8.68
C HIS A 21 -1.98 -4.39 -8.32
N SER A 22 -2.82 -4.69 -7.32
CA SER A 22 -3.07 -6.08 -6.91
C SER A 22 -3.43 -6.93 -8.13
N PRO A 23 -2.66 -7.99 -8.46
CA PRO A 23 -3.00 -8.85 -9.59
C PRO A 23 -4.20 -9.75 -9.29
N ILE A 24 -4.61 -9.84 -8.02
CA ILE A 24 -5.70 -10.69 -7.53
C ILE A 24 -6.75 -9.85 -6.78
N PRO A 25 -8.04 -10.24 -6.80
CA PRO A 25 -9.06 -9.58 -6.00
C PRO A 25 -8.82 -9.76 -4.49
N TYR A 26 -9.22 -8.76 -3.71
CA TYR A 26 -9.21 -8.85 -2.25
C TYR A 26 -10.28 -9.85 -1.77
N ARG A 27 -9.88 -10.82 -0.94
CA ARG A 27 -10.82 -11.79 -0.34
C ARG A 27 -11.55 -11.26 0.89
N ARG A 28 -10.94 -10.33 1.62
CA ARG A 28 -11.54 -9.64 2.76
C ARG A 28 -11.73 -8.17 2.42
N GLY A 29 -12.87 -7.60 2.82
CA GLY A 29 -13.14 -6.20 2.64
C GLY A 29 -12.17 -5.33 3.46
N PRO A 30 -11.97 -4.06 3.07
CA PRO A 30 -11.06 -3.15 3.76
C PRO A 30 -11.45 -2.85 5.21
N PHE A 31 -12.66 -3.23 5.65
CA PHE A 31 -13.15 -3.00 7.01
C PHE A 31 -13.35 -4.30 7.79
N ASP A 32 -13.02 -5.47 7.22
CA ASP A 32 -13.27 -6.78 7.82
C ASP A 32 -12.11 -7.20 8.74
N TYR A 33 -11.84 -6.40 9.77
CA TYR A 33 -10.80 -6.65 10.77
C TYR A 33 -11.26 -6.21 12.16
N GLU A 34 -10.67 -6.81 13.20
CA GLU A 34 -10.88 -6.42 14.60
C GLU A 34 -9.52 -6.42 15.37
N PRO A 35 -9.34 -5.55 16.38
CA PRO A 35 -10.25 -4.47 16.78
C PRO A 35 -10.28 -3.34 15.74
N THR A 36 -11.40 -2.60 15.68
CA THR A 36 -11.54 -1.44 14.80
C THR A 36 -10.52 -0.34 15.12
N VAL A 37 -9.90 0.23 14.08
CA VAL A 37 -8.97 1.36 14.16
C VAL A 37 -9.59 2.57 13.48
N PHE A 38 -9.59 3.72 14.17
CA PHE A 38 -10.15 4.97 13.66
C PHE A 38 -9.05 5.89 13.13
N CYS A 39 -9.32 6.55 12.00
CA CYS A 39 -8.48 7.65 11.52
C CYS A 39 -8.82 8.96 12.24
N HIS A 40 -8.08 10.04 11.96
CA HIS A 40 -8.32 11.36 12.58
C HIS A 40 -9.68 11.98 12.22
N CYS A 41 -10.37 11.48 11.19
CA CYS A 41 -11.74 11.88 10.86
C CYS A 41 -12.81 11.22 11.75
N GLY A 42 -12.43 10.30 12.66
CA GLY A 42 -13.37 9.53 13.47
C GLY A 42 -14.08 8.39 12.71
N THR A 43 -13.66 8.08 11.49
CA THR A 43 -14.19 6.95 10.69
C THR A 43 -13.24 5.77 10.70
N ARG A 44 -13.78 4.55 10.45
CA ARG A 44 -12.99 3.32 10.37
C ARG A 44 -11.91 3.47 9.30
N ALA A 45 -10.66 3.20 9.67
CA ALA A 45 -9.58 3.13 8.70
C ALA A 45 -9.74 1.89 7.82
N ALA A 46 -9.41 2.02 6.54
CA ALA A 46 -9.37 0.88 5.62
C ALA A 46 -8.04 0.13 5.78
N LEU A 47 -8.10 -1.19 5.81
CA LEU A 47 -6.96 -2.10 5.85
C LEU A 47 -6.59 -2.50 4.41
N TRP A 48 -5.42 -2.08 3.97
CA TRP A 48 -4.88 -2.32 2.63
C TRP A 48 -3.69 -3.27 2.68
N ILE A 49 -3.34 -3.85 1.53
CA ILE A 49 -2.12 -4.63 1.34
C ILE A 49 -1.17 -3.81 0.48
N SER A 50 0.07 -3.67 0.93
CA SER A 50 1.14 -3.05 0.16
C SER A 50 1.62 -3.97 -0.95
N TRP A 51 1.78 -3.39 -2.14
CA TRP A 51 2.32 -4.05 -3.33
C TRP A 51 3.64 -3.42 -3.80
N SER A 52 4.28 -2.64 -2.93
CA SER A 52 5.62 -2.12 -3.17
C SER A 52 6.67 -3.19 -2.89
N ASP A 53 7.80 -3.12 -3.60
CA ASP A 53 8.92 -4.01 -3.37
C ASP A 53 9.53 -3.84 -1.97
N ASP A 54 9.41 -2.67 -1.32
CA ASP A 54 9.94 -2.45 0.04
C ASP A 54 9.10 -3.10 1.15
N ASN A 55 7.82 -3.39 0.88
CA ASN A 55 6.87 -3.90 1.86
C ASN A 55 5.87 -4.84 1.17
N PRO A 56 6.34 -5.91 0.52
CA PRO A 56 5.49 -6.78 -0.28
C PRO A 56 4.52 -7.53 0.64
N GLY A 57 3.23 -7.49 0.31
CA GLY A 57 2.18 -8.20 1.05
C GLY A 57 1.86 -7.65 2.44
N ARG A 58 2.60 -6.65 2.93
CA ARG A 58 2.43 -6.10 4.29
C ARG A 58 1.17 -5.25 4.37
N ARG A 59 0.35 -5.49 5.40
CA ARG A 59 -0.90 -4.77 5.61
C ARG A 59 -0.72 -3.46 6.36
N TYR A 60 -1.48 -2.45 5.95
CA TYR A 60 -1.48 -1.13 6.59
C TYR A 60 -2.89 -0.52 6.63
N PHE A 61 -3.14 0.25 7.67
CA PHE A 61 -4.30 1.12 7.79
C PHE A 61 -4.11 2.41 7.01
N LYS A 62 -5.18 2.90 6.39
CA LYS A 62 -5.22 4.25 5.81
C LYS A 62 -6.63 4.83 5.90
N CYS A 63 -6.74 6.16 6.03
CA CYS A 63 -8.02 6.83 5.87
C CYS A 63 -8.61 6.50 4.49
N TYR A 64 -9.84 5.97 4.47
CA TYR A 64 -10.52 5.61 3.22
C TYR A 64 -10.75 6.84 2.33
N ASN A 65 -11.01 8.00 2.94
CA ASN A 65 -11.25 9.26 2.25
C ASN A 65 -9.97 10.07 1.98
N ALA A 66 -8.77 9.51 2.17
CA ALA A 66 -7.51 10.27 2.02
C ALA A 66 -7.35 10.96 0.66
N GLN A 67 -8.00 10.45 -0.39
CA GLN A 67 -7.98 11.04 -1.75
C GLN A 67 -9.14 12.00 -2.04
N SER A 68 -10.15 12.05 -1.16
CA SER A 68 -11.38 12.82 -1.31
C SER A 68 -11.57 13.85 -0.20
N GLY A 69 -10.48 14.32 0.41
CA GLY A 69 -10.48 15.36 1.45
C GLY A 69 -10.48 14.85 2.89
N GLY A 70 -10.28 13.55 3.12
CA GLY A 70 -10.02 12.97 4.44
C GLY A 70 -8.60 13.23 4.94
N CYS A 71 -8.31 12.75 6.16
CA CYS A 71 -6.99 12.90 6.78
C CYS A 71 -5.94 11.96 6.16
N ASP A 72 -4.68 12.22 6.50
CA ASP A 72 -3.49 11.50 6.06
C ASP A 72 -3.12 10.28 6.93
N PHE A 73 -3.99 9.91 7.88
CA PHE A 73 -3.78 8.78 8.78
C PHE A 73 -3.29 7.53 8.04
N MET A 74 -2.16 7.02 8.49
CA MET A 74 -1.54 5.78 8.03
C MET A 74 -0.88 5.08 9.22
N GLY A 75 -0.97 3.75 9.26
CA GLY A 75 -0.24 2.95 10.23
C GLY A 75 -0.07 1.51 9.76
N TRP A 76 0.97 0.82 10.22
CA TRP A 76 1.17 -0.59 9.88
C TRP A 76 0.27 -1.49 10.74
N TYR A 77 -0.40 -2.47 10.12
CA TYR A 77 -1.20 -3.48 10.83
C TYR A 77 -0.32 -4.55 11.48
N GLU A 78 0.72 -4.95 10.75
CA GLU A 78 1.66 -5.97 11.17
C GLU A 78 3.09 -5.46 11.10
N GLY A 79 4.01 -6.15 11.78
CA GLY A 79 5.45 -5.90 11.69
C GLY A 79 5.97 -6.09 10.26
N PRO A 80 7.24 -5.72 10.00
CA PRO A 80 7.88 -6.06 8.74
C PRO A 80 7.84 -7.57 8.51
N VAL A 81 7.72 -7.99 7.25
CA VAL A 81 7.84 -9.39 6.87
C VAL A 81 9.30 -9.85 7.04
N ASP A 82 9.49 -11.13 7.33
CA ASP A 82 10.83 -11.72 7.38
C ASP A 82 11.55 -11.57 6.02
N VAL A 83 12.88 -11.44 6.05
CA VAL A 83 13.69 -11.19 4.83
C VAL A 83 13.56 -12.29 3.78
N PHE A 84 13.39 -13.55 4.20
CA PHE A 84 13.14 -14.65 3.27
C PHE A 84 11.75 -14.52 2.63
N VAL A 85 10.74 -14.24 3.45
CA VAL A 85 9.35 -14.05 2.98
C VAL A 85 9.26 -12.84 2.05
N HIS A 86 9.99 -11.77 2.35
CA HIS A 86 10.09 -10.58 1.51
C HIS A 86 10.56 -10.94 0.10
N GLY A 87 11.69 -11.64 -0.03
CA GLY A 87 12.22 -12.10 -1.31
C GLY A 87 11.24 -13.01 -2.05
N LEU A 88 10.70 -14.01 -1.35
CA LEU A 88 9.74 -14.95 -1.92
C LEU A 88 8.49 -14.25 -2.49
N LEU A 89 7.94 -13.26 -1.79
CA LEU A 89 6.76 -12.52 -2.24
C LEU A 89 7.05 -11.67 -3.49
N ILE A 90 8.25 -11.08 -3.58
CA ILE A 90 8.68 -10.35 -4.78
C ILE A 90 8.80 -11.31 -5.98
N ASP A 91 9.49 -12.43 -5.81
CA ASP A 91 9.70 -13.42 -6.89
C ASP A 91 8.37 -13.98 -7.41
N LEU A 92 7.42 -14.24 -6.51
CA LEU A 92 6.07 -14.67 -6.86
C LEU A 92 5.31 -13.58 -7.61
N CYS A 93 5.39 -12.32 -7.15
CA CYS A 93 4.76 -11.20 -7.85
C CYS A 93 5.32 -11.07 -9.26
N ASP A 94 6.64 -11.09 -9.42
CA ASP A 94 7.31 -10.99 -10.72
C ASP A 94 6.91 -12.12 -11.66
N THR A 95 6.79 -13.34 -11.13
CA THR A 95 6.29 -14.51 -11.88
C THR A 95 4.85 -14.28 -12.36
N VAL A 96 3.93 -13.83 -11.49
CA VAL A 96 2.54 -13.54 -11.86
C VAL A 96 2.47 -12.43 -12.92
N TRP A 97 3.30 -11.39 -12.80
CA TRP A 97 3.36 -10.32 -13.79
C TRP A 97 3.93 -10.78 -15.12
N ALA A 98 4.90 -11.69 -15.13
CA ALA A 98 5.41 -12.30 -16.36
C ALA A 98 4.31 -13.08 -17.07
N LEU A 99 3.61 -13.96 -16.35
CA LEU A 99 2.51 -14.75 -16.88
C LEU A 99 1.34 -13.91 -17.40
N LYS A 100 1.08 -12.73 -16.82
CA LYS A 100 0.02 -11.81 -17.29
C LYS A 100 0.36 -11.06 -18.58
N ARG A 101 1.64 -11.00 -18.97
CA ARG A 101 2.10 -10.32 -20.19
C ARG A 101 2.16 -11.25 -21.40
N GLU A 102 2.02 -12.56 -21.17
CA GLU A 102 1.80 -13.59 -22.19
C GLU A 102 0.32 -13.64 -22.60
#